data_AF-A0A0S2W8B0-F1
#
_entry.id   AF-A0A0S2W8B0-F1
#
_cell.length_a   1.000
_cell.length_b   1.000
_cell.length_c   1.000
_cell.angle_alpha   90.00
_cell.angle_beta   90.00
_cell.angle_gamma   90.00
#
_symmetry.space_group_name_H-M   'P 1'
#
loop_
_entity.id
_entity.type
_entity.pdbx_description
1 polymer ?
#
loop_
_entity_poly.entity_id
_entity_poly.type
_entity_poly.pdbx_seq_one_letter_code
_entity_poly.pdbx_strand_id
1 'polypeptide(L)' 'MFYRCPVCGKKFKSGTDTITEPAFGRCPACRTEGVLVGESGKTVPPDPHDYEDTAD' A
#
# COMPACT_ATOMS: atom_id res chain seq x y z
N MET A 1 4.93 -2.43 -2.99
CA MET A 1 5.12 -2.08 -1.57
C MET A 1 3.79 -2.22 -0.84
N PHE A 2 3.79 -2.77 0.38
CA PHE A 2 2.59 -3.09 1.17
C PHE A 2 2.32 -1.99 2.20
N TYR A 3 1.13 -1.42 2.17
CA TYR A 3 0.71 -0.33 3.03
C TYR A 3 -0.56 -0.66 3.81
N ARG A 4 -0.69 -0.05 4.99
CA ARG A 4 -1.92 -0.11 5.80
C ARG A 4 -2.37 1.29 6.15
N CYS A 5 -3.61 1.62 5.82
CA CYS A 5 -4.20 2.89 6.18
C CYS A 5 -4.39 2.97 7.70
N PRO A 6 -3.82 3.98 8.40
CA PRO A 6 -4.02 4.13 9.84
C PRO A 6 -5.42 4.66 10.20
N VAL A 7 -6.15 5.21 9.22
CA VAL A 7 -7.47 5.83 9.43
C VAL A 7 -8.59 4.79 9.31
N CYS A 8 -8.65 4.07 8.19
CA CYS A 8 -9.71 3.08 7.93
C CYS A 8 -9.26 1.63 8.09
N GLY A 9 -7.96 1.39 8.35
CA GLY A 9 -7.40 0.04 8.50
C GLY A 9 -7.19 -0.72 7.20
N LYS A 10 -7.59 -0.16 6.04
CA LYS A 10 -7.50 -0.82 4.74
C LYS A 10 -6.05 -1.19 4.39
N LYS A 11 -5.85 -2.43 3.95
CA LYS A 11 -4.55 -2.93 3.48
C LYS A 11 -4.51 -2.83 1.97
N PHE A 12 -3.44 -2.26 1.45
CA PHE A 12 -3.31 -2.01 0.02
C PHE A 12 -1.85 -2.04 -0.42
N LYS A 13 -1.59 -2.43 -1.66
CA LYS A 13 -0.25 -2.45 -2.22
C LYS A 13 -0.15 -1.44 -3.36
N SER A 14 0.96 -0.70 -3.39
CA SER A 14 1.29 0.18 -4.51
C SER A 14 2.49 -0.37 -5.27
N GLY A 15 2.36 -0.45 -6.59
CA GLY A 15 3.42 -0.86 -7.50
C GLY A 15 4.51 0.20 -7.59
N THR A 16 5.76 -0.23 -7.75
CA THR A 16 6.90 0.68 -7.97
C THR A 16 6.74 1.52 -9.24
N ASP A 17 5.93 1.07 -10.18
CA ASP A 17 5.56 1.77 -11.41
C ASP A 17 4.86 3.11 -11.12
N THR A 18 4.17 3.19 -9.98
CA THR A 18 3.44 4.38 -9.51
C THR A 18 4.25 5.24 -8.52
N ILE A 19 5.53 4.95 -8.29
CA ILE A 19 6.34 5.63 -7.24
C ILE A 19 6.50 7.14 -7.45
N THR A 20 6.40 7.59 -8.70
CA THR A 20 6.46 9.01 -9.06
C THR A 20 5.11 9.72 -8.89
N GLU A 21 4.03 8.97 -8.70
CA GLU A 21 2.70 9.54 -8.54
C GLU A 21 2.53 10.12 -7.13
N PRO A 22 1.88 11.29 -6.99
CA PRO A 22 1.60 11.86 -5.67
C PRO A 22 0.60 11.02 -4.86
N ALA A 23 -0.11 10.10 -5.51
CA ALA A 23 -0.99 9.13 -4.88
C ALA A 23 -0.24 7.90 -4.34
N PHE A 24 1.06 7.75 -4.63
CA PHE A 24 1.86 6.62 -4.18
C PHE A 24 1.82 6.45 -2.67
N GLY A 25 1.55 5.23 -2.20
CA GLY A 25 1.47 4.92 -0.78
C GLY A 25 0.28 5.59 -0.06
N ARG A 26 -0.68 6.20 -0.77
CA ARG A 26 -1.87 6.78 -0.16
C ARG A 26 -3.06 5.84 -0.26
N CYS A 27 -3.87 5.83 0.80
CA CYS A 27 -5.09 5.04 0.84
C CYS A 27 -6.09 5.53 -0.24
N PRO A 28 -6.61 4.67 -1.12
CA PRO A 28 -7.55 5.09 -2.16
C PRO A 28 -8.89 5.61 -1.60
N ALA A 29 -9.28 5.16 -0.39
CA ALA A 29 -10.50 5.62 0.26
C ALA A 29 -10.31 6.92 1.03
N CYS A 30 -9.27 7.00 1.86
CA CYS A 30 -9.08 8.13 2.78
C CYS A 30 -8.16 9.23 2.21
N ARG A 31 -7.41 8.93 1.14
CA ARG A 31 -6.33 9.78 0.58
C ARG A 31 -5.24 10.19 1.57
N THR A 32 -5.20 9.56 2.73
CA THR A 32 -4.15 9.68 3.75
C THR A 32 -2.97 8.77 3.42
N GLU A 33 -1.78 9.15 3.85
CA GLU A 33 -0.57 8.36 3.72
C GLU A 33 -0.69 7.04 4.49
N GLY A 34 -0.51 5.93 3.79
CA GLY A 34 -0.51 4.60 4.38
C GLY A 34 0.80 4.32 5.10
N VAL A 35 0.73 3.55 6.18
CA VAL A 35 1.92 3.06 6.88
C VAL A 35 2.51 1.92 6.09
N LEU A 36 3.78 2.04 5.69
CA LEU A 36 4.51 0.95 5.03
C LEU A 36 4.67 -0.22 6.00
N VAL A 37 4.06 -1.35 5.67
CA VAL A 37 4.14 -2.61 6.44
C VAL A 37 5.25 -3.51 5.89
N GLY A 38 5.53 -3.42 4.60
CA GLY A 38 6.53 -4.25 3.97
C GLY A 38 6.82 -3.86 2.53
N GLU A 39 7.94 -4.33 2.00
CA GLU A 39 8.33 -4.14 0.61
C GLU A 39 8.57 -5.49 -0.04
N SER A 40 7.98 -5.68 -1.22
CA SER A 40 8.21 -6.84 -2.07
C SER A 40 9.71 -6.96 -2.35
N GLY A 41 10.34 -8.03 -1.87
CA GLY A 41 11.78 -8.29 -2.03
C GLY A 41 12.63 -8.12 -0.76
N LYS A 42 12.11 -7.51 0.32
CA LYS A 42 12.80 -7.45 1.62
C LYS A 42 11.97 -8.05 2.74
N THR A 43 10.79 -7.49 2.96
CA THR A 43 9.91 -7.84 4.08
C THR A 43 8.50 -7.91 3.54
N VAL A 44 8.04 -9.13 3.26
CA VAL A 44 6.67 -9.39 2.83
C VAL A 44 5.85 -9.72 4.07
N PRO A 45 4.69 -9.07 4.30
CA PRO A 45 3.81 -9.44 5.40
C PRO A 45 3.34 -10.90 5.25
N PRO A 46 2.98 -11.59 6.35
CA PRO A 46 2.56 -12.99 6.30
C PRO A 46 1.31 -13.23 5.43
N ASP A 47 0.46 -12.21 5.28
CA ASP A 47 -0.78 -12.26 4.51
C ASP A 47 -0.75 -11.29 3.31
N PRO A 48 0.13 -11.47 2.32
CA PRO A 48 0.27 -10.52 1.22
C PRO A 48 -0.95 -10.50 0.29
N HIS A 49 -1.74 -11.57 0.28
CA HIS A 49 -2.98 -11.69 -0.49
C HIS A 49 -4.12 -10.81 0.05
N ASP A 50 -4.04 -10.37 1.30
CA ASP A 50 -5.04 -9.48 1.92
C ASP A 50 -4.87 -8.02 1.47
N TYR A 51 -3.77 -7.71 0.77
CA TYR A 51 -3.49 -6.37 0.28
C TYR A 51 -4.02 -6.23 -1.15
N GLU A 52 -5.05 -5.40 -1.30
CA GLU A 52 -5.60 -5.05 -2.61
C GLU A 52 -4.60 -4.21 -3.41
N ASP A 53 -4.49 -4.46 -4.72
CA ASP A 53 -3.69 -3.59 -5.58
C ASP A 53 -4.39 -2.25 -5.80
N THR A 54 -3.64 -1.16 -5.66
CA THR A 54 -4.14 0.18 -5.97
C THR A 54 -3.75 0.63 -7.37
N ALA A 55 -2.88 -0.12 -8.06
CA ALA A 55 -2.62 0.09 -9.48
C ALA A 55 -3.75 -0.59 -10.26
N ASP A 56 -4.63 0.23 -10.85
CA ASP A 56 -5.59 -0.18 -11.89
C ASP A 56 -4.87 -0.33 -13.23
#